data_AF-A0A925ZTY6-F1
#
_entry.id   AF-A0A925ZTY6-F1
#
_cell.length_a   1.000
_cell.length_b   1.000
_cell.length_c   1.000
_cell.angle_alpha   90.00
_cell.angle_beta   90.00
_cell.angle_gamma   90.00
#
_symmetry.space_group_name_H-M   'P 1'
#
loop_
_entity.id
_entity.type
_entity.pdbx_description
1 polymer ?
#
loop_
_entity_poly.entity_id
_entity_poly.type
_entity_poly.pdbx_seq_one_letter_code
_entity_poly.pdbx_strand_id
1 'polypeptide(L)' 'VLHEGLGNPRYAPCPLLVNMVMAGRLGVKSGEGFYRYTAGSKELTVAGRFRK' A
#
# COMPACT_ATOMS: atom_id res chain seq x y z
N VAL A 1 7.58 -16.34 0.67
CA VAL A 1 7.82 -16.89 -0.70
C VAL A 1 8.95 -16.22 -1.49
N LEU A 2 8.89 -14.96 -1.94
CA LEU A 2 10.00 -14.36 -2.73
C LEU A 2 11.29 -14.12 -1.92
N HIS A 3 11.19 -13.55 -0.72
CA HIS A 3 12.34 -13.36 0.17
C HIS A 3 12.90 -14.69 0.70
N GLU A 4 12.03 -15.57 1.18
CA GLU A 4 12.43 -16.87 1.75
C GLU A 4 12.95 -17.86 0.70
N GLY A 5 12.50 -17.75 -0.56
CA GLY A 5 12.92 -18.64 -1.65
C GLY A 5 14.19 -18.19 -2.38
N LEU A 6 14.44 -16.88 -2.48
CA LEU A 6 15.63 -16.32 -3.16
C LEU A 6 16.72 -15.82 -2.20
N GLY A 7 16.45 -15.77 -0.89
CA GLY A 7 17.41 -15.36 0.14
C GLY A 7 17.98 -13.94 -0.02
N ASN A 8 17.43 -13.14 -0.93
CA ASN A 8 17.99 -11.85 -1.31
C ASN A 8 17.28 -10.72 -0.53
N PRO A 9 18.02 -9.91 0.25
CA PRO A 9 17.46 -8.84 1.07
C PRO A 9 16.77 -7.73 0.25
N ARG A 10 16.99 -7.66 -1.06
CA ARG A 10 16.26 -6.74 -1.96
C ARG A 10 14.75 -7.02 -2.01
N TYR A 11 14.33 -8.25 -1.69
CA TYR A 11 12.92 -8.63 -1.62
C TYR A 11 12.34 -8.57 -0.21
N ALA A 12 13.11 -8.07 0.77
CA ALA A 12 12.59 -7.85 2.10
C ALA A 12 11.37 -6.88 2.01
N PRO A 13 10.22 -7.25 2.58
CA PRO A 13 9.06 -6.39 2.52
C PRO A 13 9.33 -5.12 3.33
N CYS A 14 9.20 -3.95 2.70
CA CYS A 14 9.32 -2.68 3.40
C CYS A 14 8.30 -2.62 4.55
N PRO A 15 8.70 -2.26 5.79
CA PRO A 15 7.80 -2.23 6.95
C PRO A 15 6.55 -1.38 6.74
N LEU A 16 6.68 -0.28 5.97
CA LEU A 16 5.57 0.57 5.58
C LEU A 16 4.47 -0.20 4.82
N LEU A 17 4.87 -1.07 3.91
CA LEU A 17 3.98 -1.85 3.05
C LEU A 17 3.26 -2.93 3.86
N VAL A 18 3.97 -3.57 4.79
CA VAL A 18 3.38 -4.54 5.74
C VAL A 18 2.30 -3.86 6.60
N ASN A 19 2.59 -2.67 7.14
CA ASN A 19 1.64 -1.92 7.96
C ASN A 19 0.40 -1.49 7.17
N MET A 20 0.52 -1.23 5.88
CA MET A 20 -0.61 -0.89 5.00
C MET A 20 -1.53 -2.09 4.77
N VAL A 21 -0.95 -3.26 4.53
CA VAL A 21 -1.70 -4.52 4.35
C VAL A 21 -2.38 -4.94 5.65
N MET A 22 -1.67 -4.88 6.78
CA MET A 22 -2.25 -5.18 8.10
C MET A 22 -3.40 -4.23 8.46
N ALA A 23 -3.34 -2.96 8.03
CA ALA A 23 -4.40 -1.99 8.24
C ALA A 23 -5.58 -2.11 7.24
N GLY A 24 -5.60 -3.11 6.36
CA GLY A 24 -6.67 -3.31 5.37
C GLY A 24 -6.70 -2.28 4.23
N ARG A 25 -5.67 -1.43 4.10
CA ARG A 25 -5.53 -0.42 3.06
C ARG A 25 -4.86 -0.99 1.82
N LEU A 26 -5.63 -1.79 1.09
CA LEU A 26 -5.18 -2.58 -0.05
C LEU A 26 -5.27 -1.83 -1.40
N GLY A 27 -5.53 -0.52 -1.38
CA GLY A 27 -5.61 0.33 -2.56
C GLY A 27 -7.02 0.41 -3.15
N VAL A 28 -7.12 0.31 -4.48
CA VAL A 28 -8.37 0.53 -5.24
C VAL A 28 -9.51 -0.37 -4.75
N LYS A 29 -9.23 -1.64 -4.49
CA LYS A 29 -10.25 -2.61 -4.05
C LYS A 29 -10.85 -2.31 -2.67
N SER A 30 -10.13 -1.58 -1.82
CA SER A 30 -10.57 -1.16 -0.49
C SER A 30 -10.93 0.33 -0.43
N GLY A 31 -10.90 1.05 -1.55
CA GLY A 31 -11.14 2.50 -1.61
C GLY A 31 -10.02 3.38 -1.03
N GLU A 32 -9.00 2.78 -0.39
CA GLU A 32 -7.89 3.50 0.23
C GLU A 32 -6.60 2.67 0.24
N GLY A 33 -5.50 3.33 -0.09
CA GLY A 33 -4.11 2.84 -0.01
C GLY A 33 -3.17 4.02 0.24
N PHE A 34 -2.21 4.23 -0.64
CA PHE A 34 -1.41 5.48 -0.65
C PHE A 34 -2.28 6.69 -1.04
N TYR A 35 -3.29 6.43 -1.84
CA TYR A 35 -4.30 7.39 -2.28
C TYR A 35 -5.67 6.92 -1.82
N ARG A 36 -6.59 7.87 -1.71
CA ARG A 36 -8.01 7.61 -1.55
C ARG A 36 -8.62 7.46 -2.94
N TYR A 37 -9.08 6.25 -3.24
CA TYR A 37 -9.65 5.88 -4.53
C TYR A 37 -11.16 6.04 -4.44
N THR A 38 -11.70 7.07 -5.07
CA THR A 38 -13.15 7.28 -5.19
C THR A 38 -13.62 6.71 -6.52
N ALA A 39 -14.63 5.84 -6.49
CA ALA A 39 -15.16 5.22 -7.71
C ALA A 39 -15.76 6.31 -8.62
N GLY A 40 -15.19 6.50 -9.81
CA GLY A 40 -15.67 7.46 -10.80
C GLY A 40 -14.99 8.83 -10.79
N SER A 41 -14.08 9.13 -9.85
CA SER A 41 -13.30 10.37 -9.90
C SER A 41 -11.85 10.09 -10.32
N LYS A 42 -11.34 10.88 -11.26
CA LYS A 42 -9.95 10.80 -11.76
C LYS A 42 -8.95 11.47 -10.81
N GLU A 43 -9.43 12.00 -9.70
CA GLU A 43 -8.66 12.78 -8.74
C GLU A 43 -7.98 11.88 -7.70
N LEU A 44 -6.67 11.71 -7.82
CA LEU A 44 -5.85 10.96 -6.88
C LEU A 44 -5.60 11.80 -5.62
N THR A 45 -6.50 11.72 -4.64
CA THR A 45 -6.29 12.38 -3.35
C THR A 45 -5.31 11.55 -2.51
N VAL A 46 -4.21 12.15 -2.04
CA VAL A 46 -3.28 11.49 -1.11
C VAL A 46 -3.99 11.16 0.20
N ALA A 47 -3.85 9.92 0.68
CA ALA A 47 -4.47 9.52 1.94
C ALA A 47 -3.95 10.39 3.09
N GLY A 48 -4.81 10.74 4.06
CA GLY A 48 -4.49 11.72 5.10
C GLY A 48 -3.24 11.38 5.92
N ARG A 49 -2.89 10.09 6.03
CA ARG A 49 -1.68 9.59 6.69
C ARG A 49 -0.36 9.98 5.99
N PHE A 50 -0.42 10.37 4.72
CA PHE A 50 0.72 10.80 3.91
C PHE A 50 0.68 12.28 3.54
N ARG A 51 -0.33 13.03 4.01
CA ARG A 51 -0.31 14.49 3.95
C ARG A 51 0.69 15.01 4.99
N LYS A 52 1.59 15.89 4.53
CA LYS A 52 2.69 16.48 5.28
C LYS A 52 2.18 17.34 6.43
#